data_AF-A0A6N6MID5-F1
#
_entry.id   AF-A0A6N6MID5-F1
#
_cell.length_a   1.000
_cell.length_b   1.000
_cell.length_c   1.000
_cell.angle_alpha   90.00
_cell.angle_beta   90.00
_cell.angle_gamma   90.00
#
_symmetry.space_group_name_H-M   'P 1'
#
loop_
_entity.id
_entity.type
_entity.pdbx_description
1 polymer ?
#
loop_
_entity_poly.entity_id
_entity_poly.type
_entity_poly.pdbx_seq_one_letter_code
_entity_poly.pdbx_strand_id
1 'polypeptide(L)'
;MSPAKTAARSEAELWRAQQAVAEAALNFVNDYLGCGMGADDTPLTSTGKARLLAMLRAVSFVESRHGTAGANQPARDPIQCGNPRDAWWKELTGQSGTCSRLIRGQGLSAVWANQVAAAAEGSAGFPDAAALGKLAEAKAGHRDPGFSPMHSYLWGAIYLIHRTNTTAGDRTFQCRDLSCSRLVDGAVAYNGGGDPAYRTKIDAALTSGWAGSPRGDRPKRQDRGFIDLARAVAARRQINAAPVCPIAFPGAG
;
A
#
# COMPACT_ATOMS: atom_id res chain seq x y z
N MET A 1 -2.17 -46.58 -12.06
CA MET A 1 -2.23 -45.68 -10.88
C MET A 1 -1.94 -44.26 -11.36
N SER A 2 -2.96 -43.42 -11.49
CA SER A 2 -2.76 -42.00 -11.77
C SER A 2 -2.25 -41.30 -10.49
N PRO A 3 -1.25 -40.43 -10.56
CA PRO A 3 -0.78 -39.70 -9.39
C PRO A 3 -1.93 -38.80 -8.90
N ALA A 4 -2.21 -38.87 -7.59
CA ALA A 4 -3.17 -37.98 -6.95
C ALA A 4 -2.75 -36.54 -7.19
N LYS A 5 -3.60 -35.77 -7.86
CA LYS A 5 -3.46 -34.33 -8.05
C LYS A 5 -3.53 -33.70 -6.65
N THR A 6 -2.39 -33.29 -6.09
CA THR A 6 -2.32 -32.58 -4.81
C THR A 6 -3.34 -31.44 -4.86
N ALA A 7 -4.32 -31.45 -3.96
CA ALA A 7 -5.31 -30.40 -3.89
C ALA A 7 -4.58 -29.06 -3.69
N ALA A 8 -4.91 -28.05 -4.51
CA ALA A 8 -4.38 -26.71 -4.34
C ALA A 8 -4.76 -26.22 -2.93
N ARG A 9 -3.78 -25.74 -2.15
CA ARG A 9 -4.05 -25.11 -0.85
C ARG A 9 -4.98 -23.93 -1.06
N SER A 10 -5.95 -23.78 -0.16
CA SER A 10 -6.85 -22.64 -0.16
C SER A 10 -6.08 -21.33 0.13
N GLU A 11 -6.59 -20.21 -0.37
CA GLU A 11 -6.05 -18.87 -0.05
C GLU A 11 -5.94 -18.66 1.46
N ALA A 12 -6.93 -19.11 2.23
CA ALA A 12 -6.96 -18.99 3.68
C ALA A 12 -5.78 -19.72 4.35
N GLU A 13 -5.43 -20.92 3.88
CA GLU A 13 -4.28 -21.68 4.38
C GLU A 13 -2.95 -21.01 4.03
N LEU A 14 -2.84 -20.46 2.83
CA LEU A 14 -1.66 -19.75 2.36
C LEU A 14 -1.45 -18.44 3.14
N TRP A 15 -2.54 -17.69 3.38
CA TRP A 15 -2.51 -16.48 4.18
C TRP A 15 -2.16 -16.76 5.64
N ARG A 16 -2.68 -17.84 6.24
CA ARG A 16 -2.42 -18.19 7.64
C ARG A 16 -0.92 -18.31 7.94
N ALA A 17 -0.13 -18.77 6.98
CA ALA A 17 1.33 -18.86 7.12
C ALA A 17 2.03 -17.49 7.11
N GLN A 18 1.43 -16.49 6.49
CA GLN A 18 2.00 -15.14 6.33
C GLN A 18 1.43 -14.13 7.33
N GLN A 19 0.23 -14.39 7.87
CA GLN A 19 -0.53 -13.44 8.68
C GLN A 19 0.30 -12.88 9.85
N ALA A 20 0.99 -13.73 10.61
CA ALA A 20 1.81 -13.27 11.73
C ALA A 20 2.97 -12.36 11.30
N VAL A 21 3.57 -12.62 10.14
CA VAL A 21 4.65 -11.79 9.57
C VAL A 21 4.09 -10.44 9.12
N ALA A 22 2.94 -10.46 8.42
CA ALA A 22 2.27 -9.25 7.97
C ALA A 22 1.77 -8.38 9.14
N GLU A 23 1.24 -9.00 10.20
CA GLU A 23 0.82 -8.32 11.42
C GLU A 23 2.00 -7.68 12.16
N ALA A 24 3.11 -8.42 12.34
CA ALA A 24 4.32 -7.89 12.97
C ALA A 24 4.89 -6.71 12.18
N ALA A 25 4.97 -6.83 10.85
CA ALA A 25 5.40 -5.76 9.98
C ALA A 25 4.47 -4.53 10.08
N LEU A 26 3.15 -4.73 10.00
CA LEU A 26 2.18 -3.64 10.08
C LEU A 26 2.22 -2.93 11.45
N ASN A 27 2.38 -3.67 12.54
CA ASN A 27 2.51 -3.09 13.88
C ASN A 27 3.75 -2.20 13.98
N PHE A 28 4.91 -2.68 13.53
CA PHE A 28 6.12 -1.86 13.49
C PHE A 28 5.91 -0.62 12.60
N VAL A 29 5.37 -0.79 11.39
CA VAL A 29 5.16 0.32 10.46
C VAL A 29 4.21 1.38 11.02
N ASN A 30 3.14 0.94 11.70
CA ASN A 30 2.20 1.82 12.39
C ASN A 30 2.92 2.71 13.41
N ASP A 31 3.79 2.10 14.23
CA ASP A 31 4.50 2.82 15.30
C ASP A 31 5.61 3.70 14.73
N TYR A 32 6.39 3.19 13.78
CA TYR A 32 7.48 3.90 13.12
C TYR A 32 7.02 5.14 12.35
N LEU A 33 5.89 5.03 11.62
CA LEU A 33 5.31 6.16 10.90
C LEU A 33 4.52 7.08 11.84
N GLY A 34 4.18 6.64 13.06
CA GLY A 34 3.28 7.36 13.95
C GLY A 34 1.87 7.47 13.37
N CYS A 35 1.35 6.36 12.81
CA CYS A 35 0.09 6.35 12.09
C CYS A 35 -1.08 6.80 12.97
N GLY A 36 -1.82 7.79 12.48
CA GLY A 36 -2.98 8.37 13.13
C GLY A 36 -4.17 8.51 12.17
N MET A 37 -5.37 8.64 12.72
CA MET A 37 -6.61 8.91 12.00
C MET A 37 -6.88 10.41 11.91
N GLY A 38 -7.68 10.79 10.92
CA GLY A 38 -8.28 12.13 10.86
C GLY A 38 -7.30 13.29 10.76
N ALA A 39 -7.81 14.48 11.12
CA ALA A 39 -7.06 15.74 11.16
C ALA A 39 -6.50 16.05 12.56
N ASP A 40 -6.97 15.34 13.58
CA ASP A 40 -6.58 15.46 14.98
C ASP A 40 -5.44 14.48 15.36
N ASP A 41 -4.91 13.75 14.38
CA ASP A 41 -3.76 12.85 14.50
C ASP A 41 -3.95 11.78 15.62
N THR A 42 -5.18 11.32 15.82
CA THR A 42 -5.54 10.32 16.85
C THR A 42 -4.99 8.93 16.54
N PRO A 43 -4.56 8.11 17.52
CA PRO A 43 -4.02 6.78 17.23
C PRO A 43 -4.97 5.86 16.46
N LEU A 44 -4.42 5.01 15.60
CA LEU A 44 -5.22 4.00 14.88
C LEU A 44 -5.94 3.04 15.84
N THR A 45 -7.25 2.88 15.63
CA THR A 45 -8.07 1.90 16.34
C THR A 45 -7.74 0.47 15.92
N SER A 46 -8.14 -0.51 16.74
CA SER A 46 -8.04 -1.93 16.39
C SER A 46 -8.74 -2.27 15.07
N THR A 47 -9.91 -1.67 14.84
CA THR A 47 -10.64 -1.79 13.56
C THR A 47 -9.85 -1.21 12.39
N GLY A 48 -9.20 -0.06 12.58
CA GLY A 48 -8.35 0.54 11.54
C GLY A 48 -7.17 -0.35 11.18
N LYS A 49 -6.48 -0.90 12.19
CA LYS A 49 -5.39 -1.87 11.99
C LYS A 49 -5.87 -3.13 11.27
N ALA A 50 -7.04 -3.66 11.62
CA ALA A 50 -7.63 -4.82 10.95
C ALA A 50 -7.94 -4.55 9.46
N ARG A 51 -8.42 -3.34 9.11
CA ARG A 51 -8.67 -2.96 7.72
C ARG A 51 -7.38 -2.84 6.88
N LEU A 52 -6.32 -2.28 7.46
CA LEU A 52 -5.00 -2.24 6.82
C LEU A 52 -4.44 -3.65 6.59
N LEU A 53 -4.58 -4.53 7.59
CA LEU A 53 -4.18 -5.93 7.45
C LEU A 53 -4.99 -6.66 6.37
N ALA A 54 -6.30 -6.38 6.26
CA ALA A 54 -7.15 -6.88 5.17
C ALA A 54 -6.59 -6.49 3.80
N MET A 55 -6.13 -5.25 3.68
CA MET A 55 -5.60 -4.73 2.43
C MET A 55 -4.24 -5.34 2.11
N LEU A 56 -3.35 -5.52 3.10
CA LEU A 56 -2.08 -6.23 2.90
C LEU A 56 -2.31 -7.68 2.43
N ARG A 57 -3.29 -8.37 3.00
CA ARG A 57 -3.72 -9.69 2.50
C ARG A 57 -4.16 -9.62 1.05
N ALA A 58 -5.08 -8.70 0.73
CA ALA A 58 -5.65 -8.60 -0.60
C ALA A 58 -4.57 -8.30 -1.66
N VAL A 59 -3.70 -7.32 -1.39
CA VAL A 59 -2.53 -7.02 -2.22
C VAL A 59 -1.67 -8.27 -2.35
N SER A 60 -1.34 -8.92 -1.23
CA SER A 60 -0.51 -10.12 -1.26
C SER A 60 -1.12 -11.21 -2.13
N PHE A 61 -2.41 -11.48 -2.00
CA PHE A 61 -3.08 -12.51 -2.79
C PHE A 61 -3.13 -12.17 -4.29
N VAL A 62 -3.37 -10.91 -4.63
CA VAL A 62 -3.39 -10.46 -6.03
C VAL A 62 -2.00 -10.51 -6.66
N GLU A 63 -0.97 -10.09 -5.92
CA GLU A 63 0.42 -10.01 -6.37
C GLU A 63 1.15 -11.37 -6.35
N SER A 64 0.75 -12.31 -5.46
CA SER A 64 1.38 -13.64 -5.29
C SER A 64 0.54 -14.82 -5.78
N ARG A 65 -0.58 -14.55 -6.47
CA ARG A 65 -1.62 -15.50 -6.93
C ARG A 65 -1.18 -16.98 -7.02
N HIS A 66 -1.48 -17.78 -6.00
CA HIS A 66 -1.31 -19.24 -6.04
C HIS A 66 -2.40 -19.91 -6.90
N GLY A 67 -2.02 -20.71 -7.92
CA GLY A 67 -2.89 -21.80 -8.42
C GLY A 67 -2.74 -22.32 -9.86
N THR A 68 -2.36 -21.53 -10.87
CA THR A 68 -2.35 -22.01 -12.29
C THR A 68 -1.30 -21.38 -13.21
N ALA A 69 -0.17 -20.90 -12.70
CA ALA A 69 0.92 -20.40 -13.55
C ALA A 69 2.30 -20.78 -12.96
N GLY A 70 3.21 -21.26 -13.81
CA GLY A 70 4.41 -22.03 -13.46
C GLY A 70 5.59 -21.28 -12.80
N ALA A 71 6.54 -22.10 -12.32
CA ALA A 71 7.95 -21.91 -11.90
C ALA A 71 8.47 -20.64 -11.18
N ASN A 72 7.87 -19.46 -11.28
CA ASN A 72 8.42 -18.21 -10.73
C ASN A 72 7.39 -17.45 -9.86
N GLN A 73 7.11 -17.97 -8.67
CA GLN A 73 6.23 -17.34 -7.67
C GLN A 73 7.07 -17.05 -6.41
N PRO A 74 7.34 -15.79 -6.02
CA PRO A 74 8.26 -15.55 -4.93
C PRO A 74 7.49 -15.63 -3.61
N ALA A 75 7.48 -16.83 -3.02
CA ALA A 75 7.19 -17.03 -1.60
C ALA A 75 8.02 -16.10 -0.68
N ARG A 76 9.05 -15.45 -1.23
CA ARG A 76 9.92 -14.46 -0.60
C ARG A 76 9.41 -13.01 -0.73
N ASP A 77 8.62 -12.68 -1.75
CA ASP A 77 8.13 -11.33 -2.03
C ASP A 77 6.59 -11.28 -2.20
N PRO A 78 5.84 -11.64 -1.15
CA PRO A 78 4.39 -11.80 -1.19
C PRO A 78 3.60 -10.56 -1.59
N ILE A 79 4.12 -9.34 -1.45
CA ILE A 79 3.45 -8.11 -1.93
C ILE A 79 4.18 -7.43 -3.10
N GLN A 80 5.15 -8.11 -3.72
CA GLN A 80 5.89 -7.64 -4.90
C GLN A 80 6.56 -6.26 -4.72
N CYS A 81 7.02 -5.92 -3.51
CA CYS A 81 7.67 -4.64 -3.28
C CYS A 81 9.18 -4.67 -3.53
N GLY A 82 9.76 -5.87 -3.57
CA GLY A 82 11.21 -6.09 -3.59
C GLY A 82 11.82 -6.13 -4.99
N ASN A 83 11.05 -5.82 -6.04
CA ASN A 83 11.56 -5.91 -7.40
C ASN A 83 12.55 -4.76 -7.69
N PRO A 84 13.81 -5.07 -8.05
CA PRO A 84 14.83 -4.05 -8.25
C PRO A 84 14.59 -3.12 -9.46
N ARG A 85 13.60 -3.45 -10.30
CA ARG A 85 13.21 -2.60 -11.42
C ARG A 85 12.17 -1.54 -11.02
N ASP A 86 11.49 -1.73 -9.90
CA ASP A 86 10.38 -0.88 -9.49
C ASP A 86 10.87 0.44 -8.91
N ALA A 87 10.11 1.51 -9.17
CA ALA A 87 10.44 2.86 -8.71
C ALA A 87 10.62 2.90 -7.20
N TRP A 88 9.70 2.29 -6.44
CA TRP A 88 9.78 2.23 -4.99
C TRP A 88 11.08 1.59 -4.49
N TRP A 89 11.44 0.40 -4.99
CA TRP A 89 12.65 -0.27 -4.52
C TRP A 89 13.91 0.54 -4.85
N LYS A 90 13.94 1.16 -6.04
CA LYS A 90 15.03 2.06 -6.44
C LYS A 90 15.13 3.29 -5.55
N GLU A 91 14.00 3.88 -5.16
CA GLU A 91 13.98 5.00 -4.21
C GLU A 91 14.49 4.56 -2.83
N LEU A 92 13.95 3.46 -2.29
CA LEU A 92 14.31 2.92 -0.98
C LEU A 92 15.80 2.57 -0.88
N THR A 93 16.38 2.02 -1.95
CA THR A 93 17.78 1.56 -1.99
C THR A 93 18.74 2.59 -2.60
N GLY A 94 18.28 3.83 -2.82
CA GLY A 94 19.12 4.93 -3.31
C GLY A 94 19.66 4.75 -4.73
N GLN A 95 18.95 3.98 -5.56
CA GLN A 95 19.26 3.79 -6.99
C GLN A 95 18.59 4.83 -7.89
N SER A 96 17.64 5.61 -7.37
CA SER A 96 16.95 6.68 -8.08
C SER A 96 17.55 8.05 -7.76
N GLY A 97 17.61 8.95 -8.76
CA GLY A 97 17.96 10.36 -8.56
C GLY A 97 16.84 11.21 -7.97
N THR A 98 15.61 10.69 -7.95
CA THR A 98 14.43 11.26 -7.28
C THR A 98 14.01 10.36 -6.13
N CYS A 99 13.54 10.93 -5.02
CA CYS A 99 13.07 10.19 -3.85
C CYS A 99 11.79 10.79 -3.30
N SER A 100 10.81 9.93 -2.99
CA SER A 100 9.60 10.34 -2.29
C SER A 100 9.91 10.79 -0.87
N ARG A 101 9.19 11.80 -0.38
CA ARG A 101 9.29 12.28 1.00
C ARG A 101 8.18 11.65 1.85
N LEU A 102 8.56 10.99 2.93
CA LEU A 102 7.63 10.40 3.89
C LEU A 102 7.48 11.34 5.09
N ILE A 103 6.29 11.91 5.24
CA ILE A 103 5.93 12.76 6.39
C ILE A 103 5.34 11.87 7.48
N ARG A 104 6.05 11.72 8.60
CA ARG A 104 5.66 10.88 9.75
C ARG A 104 4.86 11.67 10.79
N GLY A 105 4.35 10.98 11.80
CA GLY A 105 3.49 11.49 12.88
C GLY A 105 4.10 12.65 13.67
N GLN A 106 3.28 13.31 14.48
CA GLN A 106 3.72 14.45 15.29
C GLN A 106 4.90 14.07 16.19
N GLY A 107 5.91 14.93 16.27
CA GLY A 107 7.15 14.68 17.03
C GLY A 107 8.15 13.79 16.31
N LEU A 108 7.80 13.23 15.14
CA LEU A 108 8.70 12.42 14.32
C LEU A 108 9.22 13.22 13.13
N SER A 109 10.53 13.13 12.87
CA SER A 109 11.13 13.75 11.68
C SER A 109 10.64 13.11 10.40
N ALA A 110 10.40 13.91 9.36
CA ALA A 110 10.19 13.43 8.00
C ALA A 110 11.48 12.77 7.46
N VAL A 111 11.32 11.79 6.58
CA VAL A 111 12.44 11.04 5.99
C VAL A 111 12.28 10.93 4.47
N TRP A 112 13.38 10.98 3.73
CA TRP A 112 13.37 10.63 2.31
C TRP A 112 13.35 9.12 2.13
N ALA A 113 12.77 8.62 1.04
CA ALA A 113 12.65 7.18 0.77
C ALA A 113 13.97 6.41 0.92
N ASN A 114 15.08 6.96 0.40
CA ASN A 114 16.42 6.37 0.52
C ASN A 114 17.02 6.42 1.94
N GLN A 115 16.42 7.16 2.87
CA GLN A 115 16.81 7.23 4.28
C GLN A 115 15.91 6.35 5.17
N VAL A 116 14.77 5.87 4.63
CA VAL A 116 13.78 5.10 5.39
C VAL A 116 14.41 3.85 6.00
N ALA A 117 15.23 3.12 5.24
CA ALA A 117 15.82 1.88 5.74
C ALA A 117 16.70 2.11 6.97
N ALA A 118 17.67 3.03 6.88
CA ALA A 118 18.56 3.35 8.00
C ALA A 118 17.80 3.91 9.22
N ALA A 119 16.80 4.76 9.01
CA ALA A 119 15.99 5.33 10.09
C ALA A 119 15.08 4.29 10.76
N ALA A 120 14.48 3.38 9.97
CA ALA A 120 13.63 2.30 10.48
C ALA A 120 14.46 1.26 11.25
N GLU A 121 15.60 0.83 10.70
CA GLU A 121 16.49 -0.17 11.32
C GLU A 121 17.06 0.31 12.67
N GLY A 122 17.26 1.62 12.84
CA GLY A 122 17.66 2.21 14.12
C GLY A 122 16.52 2.40 15.14
N SER A 123 15.27 2.11 14.76
CA SER A 123 14.11 2.30 15.64
C SER A 123 13.87 1.09 16.54
N ALA A 124 13.44 1.32 17.78
CA ALA A 124 13.13 0.25 18.72
C ALA A 124 12.04 -0.68 18.16
N GLY A 125 12.24 -1.98 18.30
CA GLY A 125 11.28 -2.99 17.82
C GLY A 125 11.34 -3.26 16.31
N PHE A 126 12.34 -2.72 15.58
CA PHE A 126 12.56 -3.10 14.19
C PHE A 126 12.80 -4.62 14.06
N PRO A 127 12.11 -5.31 13.13
CA PRO A 127 12.32 -6.74 12.93
C PRO A 127 13.60 -7.00 12.12
N ASP A 128 14.63 -7.54 12.78
CA ASP A 128 15.93 -7.86 12.18
C ASP A 128 15.86 -8.60 10.83
N ALA A 129 14.85 -9.45 10.65
CA ALA A 129 14.63 -10.23 9.43
C ALA A 129 14.21 -9.39 8.20
N ALA A 130 13.97 -8.08 8.36
CA ALA A 130 13.69 -7.12 7.28
C ALA A 130 14.85 -6.15 7.01
N ALA A 131 15.93 -6.18 7.80
CA ALA A 131 17.03 -5.24 7.67
C ALA A 131 17.70 -5.39 6.29
N LEU A 132 17.80 -4.30 5.53
CA LEU A 132 18.43 -4.31 4.21
C LEU A 132 19.92 -4.67 4.30
N GLY A 133 20.57 -4.35 5.42
CA GLY A 133 21.95 -4.75 5.70
C GLY A 133 22.17 -6.27 5.86
N LYS A 134 21.10 -7.07 5.93
CA LYS A 134 21.17 -8.55 5.94
C LYS A 134 21.16 -9.15 4.53
N LEU A 135 20.84 -8.36 3.51
CA LEU A 135 20.93 -8.78 2.11
C LEU A 135 22.38 -8.63 1.64
N ALA A 136 22.88 -9.59 0.86
CA ALA A 136 24.21 -9.49 0.28
C ALA A 136 24.28 -8.33 -0.73
N GLU A 137 23.19 -8.12 -1.46
CA GLU A 137 23.00 -6.97 -2.33
C GLU A 137 21.59 -6.40 -2.16
N ALA A 138 21.43 -5.40 -1.27
CA ALA A 138 20.14 -4.77 -1.03
C ALA A 138 19.46 -4.25 -2.31
N LYS A 139 20.26 -3.76 -3.27
CA LYS A 139 19.79 -3.28 -4.58
C LYS A 139 19.17 -4.37 -5.44
N ALA A 140 19.55 -5.64 -5.27
CA ALA A 140 18.99 -6.78 -5.98
C ALA A 140 17.59 -7.17 -5.48
N GLY A 141 17.23 -6.72 -4.27
CA GLY A 141 15.90 -6.91 -3.69
C GLY A 141 15.52 -8.38 -3.64
N HIS A 142 14.36 -8.74 -4.19
CA HIS A 142 13.86 -10.11 -4.16
C HIS A 142 14.71 -11.13 -4.94
N ARG A 143 15.72 -10.68 -5.69
CA ARG A 143 16.70 -11.56 -6.36
C ARG A 143 17.78 -12.02 -5.39
N ASP A 144 17.96 -11.31 -4.28
CA ASP A 144 18.85 -11.72 -3.20
C ASP A 144 18.28 -12.97 -2.48
N PRO A 145 19.09 -14.00 -2.25
CA PRO A 145 18.63 -15.22 -1.59
C PRO A 145 18.18 -15.01 -0.13
N GLY A 146 18.67 -13.97 0.54
CA GLY A 146 18.27 -13.56 1.88
C GLY A 146 16.96 -12.78 1.94
N PHE A 147 16.40 -12.38 0.80
CA PHE A 147 15.11 -11.68 0.77
C PHE A 147 14.00 -12.61 1.29
N SER A 148 13.17 -12.07 2.17
CA SER A 148 12.18 -12.83 2.93
C SER A 148 10.82 -12.13 2.95
N PRO A 149 9.73 -12.86 3.29
CA PRO A 149 8.42 -12.23 3.47
C PRO A 149 8.40 -11.02 4.40
N MET A 150 9.26 -11.01 5.43
CA MET A 150 9.36 -9.88 6.34
C MET A 150 9.84 -8.60 5.63
N HIS A 151 10.82 -8.70 4.71
CA HIS A 151 11.23 -7.58 3.86
C HIS A 151 10.04 -7.08 3.02
N SER A 152 9.37 -8.02 2.36
CA SER A 152 8.23 -7.71 1.49
C SER A 152 7.15 -6.95 2.27
N TYR A 153 6.65 -7.52 3.37
CA TYR A 153 5.59 -6.90 4.16
C TYR A 153 6.00 -5.58 4.80
N LEU A 154 7.19 -5.46 5.37
CA LEU A 154 7.61 -4.23 6.04
C LEU A 154 7.77 -3.08 5.05
N TRP A 155 8.59 -3.27 4.00
CA TRP A 155 8.89 -2.20 3.05
C TRP A 155 7.70 -1.89 2.15
N GLY A 156 6.91 -2.90 1.78
CA GLY A 156 5.70 -2.68 1.00
C GLY A 156 4.54 -2.13 1.81
N ALA A 157 4.42 -2.39 3.13
CA ALA A 157 3.41 -1.72 3.97
C ALA A 157 3.69 -0.22 4.11
N ILE A 158 4.96 0.18 4.28
CA ILE A 158 5.36 1.60 4.26
C ILE A 158 4.93 2.24 2.94
N TYR A 159 5.25 1.58 1.82
CA TYR A 159 4.89 2.10 0.50
C TYR A 159 3.38 2.17 0.30
N LEU A 160 2.63 1.12 0.65
CA LEU A 160 1.18 1.07 0.51
C LEU A 160 0.49 2.15 1.33
N ILE A 161 0.92 2.40 2.57
CA ILE A 161 0.38 3.49 3.40
C ILE A 161 0.69 4.85 2.75
N HIS A 162 1.93 5.04 2.28
CA HIS A 162 2.30 6.25 1.55
C HIS A 162 1.43 6.46 0.30
N ARG A 163 1.18 5.40 -0.47
CA ARG A 163 0.34 5.43 -1.68
C ARG A 163 -1.15 5.47 -1.40
N THR A 164 -1.61 5.15 -0.20
CA THR A 164 -3.01 5.35 0.20
C THR A 164 -3.29 6.82 0.51
N ASN A 165 -2.26 7.57 0.89
CA ASN A 165 -2.32 8.99 1.21
C ASN A 165 -1.96 9.83 -0.02
N THR A 166 -2.78 9.68 -1.06
CA THR A 166 -2.52 10.08 -2.45
C THR A 166 -2.61 11.57 -2.77
N THR A 167 -3.16 12.42 -1.89
CA THR A 167 -3.32 13.84 -2.21
C THR A 167 -2.02 14.59 -1.95
N ALA A 168 -1.62 15.48 -2.85
CA ALA A 168 -0.45 16.34 -2.62
C ALA A 168 -0.62 17.09 -1.28
N GLY A 169 0.34 16.91 -0.36
CA GLY A 169 0.28 17.45 1.00
C GLY A 169 -0.33 16.51 2.05
N ASP A 170 -0.88 15.35 1.66
CA ASP A 170 -1.29 14.33 2.62
C ASP A 170 -0.05 13.77 3.35
N ARG A 171 -0.16 13.67 4.66
CA ARG A 171 0.92 13.15 5.50
C ARG A 171 0.90 11.63 5.43
N THR A 172 2.07 10.99 5.30
CA THR A 172 2.17 9.52 5.14
C THR A 172 1.56 8.78 6.33
N PHE A 173 1.65 9.33 7.53
CA PHE A 173 1.06 8.75 8.73
C PHE A 173 -0.46 8.93 8.86
N GLN A 174 -1.07 9.85 8.10
CA GLN A 174 -2.50 10.15 8.24
C GLN A 174 -3.32 9.10 7.52
N CYS A 175 -3.71 8.05 8.22
CA CYS A 175 -4.67 7.04 7.79
C CYS A 175 -6.11 7.59 7.85
N ARG A 176 -6.34 8.80 7.33
CA ARG A 176 -7.56 9.63 7.51
C ARG A 176 -8.83 8.81 7.41
N ASP A 177 -9.12 8.38 6.19
CA ASP A 177 -10.26 7.55 5.85
C ASP A 177 -9.76 6.17 5.45
N LEU A 178 -10.01 5.18 6.31
CA LEU A 178 -9.76 3.77 6.02
C LEU A 178 -10.99 3.11 5.39
N SER A 179 -11.75 3.84 4.57
CA SER A 179 -12.81 3.26 3.75
C SER A 179 -12.22 2.26 2.77
N CYS A 180 -13.01 1.25 2.43
CA CYS A 180 -12.65 0.28 1.40
C CYS A 180 -12.25 0.97 0.10
N SER A 181 -12.96 2.03 -0.32
CA SER A 181 -12.65 2.74 -1.57
C SER A 181 -11.25 3.36 -1.52
N ARG A 182 -10.92 4.10 -0.47
CA ARG A 182 -9.61 4.77 -0.35
C ARG A 182 -8.47 3.76 -0.25
N LEU A 183 -8.66 2.67 0.50
CA LEU A 183 -7.67 1.61 0.58
C LEU A 183 -7.44 0.93 -0.78
N VAL A 184 -8.52 0.69 -1.55
CA VAL A 184 -8.40 0.11 -2.90
C VAL A 184 -7.74 1.10 -3.86
N ASP A 185 -8.04 2.39 -3.77
CA ASP A 185 -7.37 3.44 -4.56
C ASP A 185 -5.87 3.46 -4.26
N GLY A 186 -5.49 3.34 -2.98
CA GLY A 186 -4.11 3.21 -2.54
C GLY A 186 -3.42 1.97 -3.10
N ALA A 187 -4.09 0.81 -3.08
CA ALA A 187 -3.56 -0.43 -3.66
C ALA A 187 -3.37 -0.33 -5.18
N VAL A 188 -4.29 0.32 -5.90
CA VAL A 188 -4.14 0.60 -7.33
C VAL A 188 -2.96 1.55 -7.58
N ALA A 189 -2.81 2.58 -6.76
CA ALA A 189 -1.68 3.51 -6.84
C ALA A 189 -0.33 2.86 -6.47
N TYR A 190 -0.34 1.85 -5.61
CA TYR A 190 0.79 0.98 -5.26
C TYR A 190 1.23 0.13 -6.45
N ASN A 191 0.28 -0.48 -7.17
CA ASN A 191 0.58 -1.30 -8.36
C ASN A 191 1.18 -0.50 -9.53
N GLY A 192 1.03 0.84 -9.54
CA GLY A 192 1.71 1.71 -10.50
C GLY A 192 1.26 1.55 -11.96
N GLY A 193 0.10 0.94 -12.20
CA GLY A 193 -0.47 0.73 -13.54
C GLY A 193 -0.06 -0.57 -14.24
N GLY A 194 0.52 -1.54 -13.51
CA GLY A 194 0.93 -2.83 -14.05
C GLY A 194 -0.23 -3.68 -14.58
N ASP A 195 -1.35 -3.72 -13.84
CA ASP A 195 -2.53 -4.49 -14.23
C ASP A 195 -3.80 -3.61 -14.28
N PRO A 196 -4.41 -3.38 -15.46
CA PRO A 196 -5.66 -2.63 -15.59
C PRO A 196 -6.84 -3.22 -14.80
N ALA A 197 -6.82 -4.54 -14.53
CA ALA A 197 -7.85 -5.23 -13.76
C ALA A 197 -7.55 -5.28 -12.25
N TYR A 198 -6.47 -4.62 -11.77
CA TYR A 198 -5.99 -4.74 -10.41
C TYR A 198 -7.05 -4.40 -9.36
N ARG A 199 -7.80 -3.32 -9.58
CA ARG A 199 -8.93 -2.92 -8.72
C ARG A 199 -9.92 -4.06 -8.53
N THR A 200 -10.38 -4.64 -9.63
CA THR A 200 -11.35 -5.75 -9.63
C THR A 200 -10.80 -6.96 -8.88
N LYS A 201 -9.50 -7.25 -9.05
CA LYS A 201 -8.84 -8.36 -8.33
C LYS A 201 -8.75 -8.09 -6.83
N ILE A 202 -8.41 -6.87 -6.40
CA ILE A 202 -8.39 -6.49 -4.99
C ILE A 202 -9.80 -6.56 -4.40
N ASP A 203 -10.80 -6.02 -5.09
CA ASP A 203 -12.20 -6.06 -4.63
C ASP A 203 -12.69 -7.51 -4.46
N ALA A 204 -12.31 -8.41 -5.37
CA ALA A 204 -12.62 -9.84 -5.26
C ALA A 204 -11.86 -10.52 -4.10
N ALA A 205 -10.59 -10.15 -3.86
CA ALA A 205 -9.81 -10.67 -2.75
C ALA A 205 -10.40 -10.24 -1.40
N LEU A 206 -10.88 -9.00 -1.27
CA LEU A 206 -11.48 -8.51 -0.03
C LEU A 206 -12.82 -9.18 0.32
N THR A 207 -13.52 -9.76 -0.65
CA THR A 207 -14.82 -10.43 -0.44
C THR A 207 -14.71 -11.93 -0.18
N SER A 208 -13.53 -12.55 -0.30
CA SER A 208 -13.34 -14.01 -0.19
C SER A 208 -13.42 -14.59 1.25
N GLY A 209 -14.14 -13.93 2.17
CA GLY A 209 -14.59 -14.54 3.44
C GLY A 209 -13.72 -14.31 4.69
N TRP A 210 -12.89 -13.27 4.72
CA TRP A 210 -12.11 -12.93 5.93
C TRP A 210 -12.90 -12.06 6.92
N ALA A 211 -12.85 -12.42 8.22
CA ALA A 211 -13.60 -11.78 9.31
C ALA A 211 -13.23 -10.30 9.59
N GLY A 212 -12.14 -9.79 9.01
CA GLY A 212 -11.75 -8.37 9.07
C GLY A 212 -11.97 -7.61 7.75
N SER A 213 -12.76 -8.13 6.82
CA SER A 213 -13.04 -7.46 5.54
C SER A 213 -13.52 -6.02 5.77
N PRO A 214 -12.95 -5.00 5.08
CA PRO A 214 -13.39 -3.60 5.19
C PRO A 214 -14.85 -3.40 4.76
N ARG A 215 -15.46 -4.40 4.12
CA ARG A 215 -16.87 -4.41 3.70
C ARG A 215 -17.82 -5.03 4.74
N GLY A 216 -17.31 -5.51 5.88
CA GLY A 216 -18.13 -6.01 7.00
C GLY A 216 -18.99 -4.92 7.66
N ASP A 217 -18.53 -3.66 7.60
CA ASP A 217 -19.30 -2.49 8.01
C ASP A 217 -20.03 -1.90 6.80
N ARG A 218 -21.20 -2.44 6.44
CA ARG A 218 -22.09 -1.69 5.53
C ARG A 218 -22.57 -0.42 6.25
N PRO A 219 -22.37 0.79 5.69
CA PRO A 219 -23.02 1.97 6.22
C PRO A 219 -24.54 1.76 6.14
N LYS A 220 -25.25 2.04 7.24
CA LYS A 220 -26.71 2.13 7.21
C LYS A 220 -27.09 3.20 6.20
N ARG A 221 -28.27 3.04 5.58
CA ARG A 221 -28.83 3.81 4.45
C ARG A 221 -28.81 5.35 4.61
N GLN A 222 -28.43 5.89 5.76
CA GLN A 222 -28.32 7.32 6.08
C GLN A 222 -27.02 7.99 5.58
N ASP A 223 -25.92 7.26 5.35
CA ASP A 223 -24.63 7.88 4.97
C ASP A 223 -24.46 8.16 3.46
N ARG A 224 -25.42 7.71 2.62
CA ARG A 224 -25.37 7.98 1.17
C ARG A 224 -25.55 9.46 0.83
N GLY A 225 -26.25 10.23 1.66
CA GLY A 225 -26.47 11.66 1.43
C GLY A 225 -25.20 12.51 1.50
N PHE A 226 -24.19 12.10 2.27
CA PHE A 226 -22.93 12.84 2.41
C PHE A 226 -21.95 12.59 1.25
N ILE A 227 -21.94 11.38 0.69
CA ILE A 227 -21.07 11.02 -0.44
C ILE A 227 -21.52 11.72 -1.72
N ASP A 228 -22.83 11.87 -1.92
CA ASP A 228 -23.38 12.57 -3.09
C ASP A 228 -23.13 14.09 -3.02
N LEU A 229 -23.16 14.67 -1.81
CA LEU A 229 -22.84 16.08 -1.60
C LEU A 229 -21.35 16.37 -1.85
N ALA A 230 -20.45 15.49 -1.40
CA ALA A 230 -19.01 15.63 -1.66
C ALA A 230 -18.65 15.52 -3.15
N ARG A 231 -19.33 14.63 -3.89
CA ARG A 231 -19.18 14.53 -5.36
C ARG A 231 -19.73 15.76 -6.09
N ALA A 232 -20.85 16.32 -5.65
CA ALA A 232 -21.43 17.53 -6.24
C ALA A 232 -20.53 18.77 -6.04
N VAL A 233 -19.86 18.87 -4.89
CA VAL A 233 -18.91 19.97 -4.60
C VAL A 233 -17.62 19.84 -5.44
N ALA A 234 -17.13 18.61 -5.64
CA ALA A 234 -15.97 18.37 -6.51
C ALA A 234 -16.26 18.68 -7.99
N ALA A 235 -17.44 18.33 -8.49
CA ALA A 235 -17.86 18.63 -9.87
C ALA A 235 -18.00 20.14 -10.12
N ARG A 236 -18.48 20.92 -9.13
CA ARG A 236 -18.58 22.38 -9.24
C ARG A 236 -17.23 23.10 -9.30
N ARG A 237 -16.16 22.53 -8.73
CA ARG A 237 -14.82 23.13 -8.81
C ARG A 237 -14.14 22.95 -10.18
N GLN A 238 -14.50 21.91 -10.94
CA GLN A 238 -13.93 21.68 -12.27
C GLN A 238 -14.55 22.56 -13.36
N ILE A 239 -15.79 23.04 -13.19
CA ILE A 239 -16.47 23.89 -14.19
C ILE A 239 -15.90 25.33 -14.21
N ASN A 240 -15.32 25.80 -13.10
CA ASN A 240 -14.77 27.16 -12.99
C ASN A 240 -13.32 27.30 -13.46
N ALA A 241 -12.73 26.25 -14.06
CA ALA A 241 -11.35 26.24 -14.54
C ALA A 241 -11.25 26.08 -16.07
N ALA A 242 -12.18 26.67 -16.82
CA ALA A 242 -12.05 26.78 -18.28
C ALA A 242 -11.04 27.87 -18.65
N PRO A 243 -10.16 27.66 -19.66
CA PRO A 243 -9.13 28.61 -20.06
C PRO A 243 -9.72 29.80 -20.82
N VAL A 244 -9.26 31.00 -20.49
CA VAL A 244 -9.53 32.23 -21.23
C VAL A 244 -8.76 32.18 -22.56
N CYS A 245 -9.48 32.19 -23.69
CA CYS A 245 -8.91 32.34 -25.03
C CYS A 245 -8.21 33.72 -25.18
N PRO A 246 -7.02 33.80 -25.80
CA PRO A 246 -6.44 35.08 -26.17
C PRO A 246 -7.07 35.59 -27.47
N ILE A 247 -7.71 36.76 -27.41
CA ILE A 247 -8.21 37.49 -28.59
C ILE A 247 -7.00 38.13 -29.30
N ALA A 248 -6.79 37.79 -30.57
CA ALA A 248 -5.88 38.48 -31.47
C ALA A 248 -6.57 39.74 -32.05
N PHE A 249 -5.91 40.89 -31.95
CA PHE A 249 -6.35 42.13 -32.60
C PHE A 249 -5.80 42.19 -34.04
N PRO A 250 -6.63 42.42 -35.07
CA PRO A 250 -6.14 42.90 -36.36
C PRO A 250 -5.97 44.43 -36.31
N GLY A 251 -4.82 44.88 -36.80
CA GLY A 251 -4.45 46.30 -36.88
C GLY A 251 -5.31 47.09 -37.85
N ALA A 252 -5.52 48.36 -37.51
CA ALA A 252 -6.01 49.38 -38.42
C ALA A 252 -4.81 50.01 -39.15
N GLY A 253 -4.85 49.96 -40.48
CA GLY A 253 -4.22 50.88 -41.41
C GLY A 253 -5.29 51.37 -42.35
#